data_AF-A0AAV7IL58-F1
#
_entry.id   AF-A0AAV7IL58-F1
#
_cell.length_a   1.000
_cell.length_b   1.000
_cell.length_c   1.000
_cell.angle_alpha   90.00
_cell.angle_beta   90.00
_cell.angle_gamma   90.00
#
_symmetry.space_group_name_H-M   'P 1'
#
loop_
_entity.id
_entity.type
_entity.pdbx_description
1 polymer ?
#
loop_
_entity_poly.entity_id
_entity_poly.type
_entity_poly.pdbx_seq_one_letter_code
_entity_poly.pdbx_strand_id
1 'polypeptide(L)'
;MTNRGWSLDDNGFMKLWMYFQELAFEKLNSGDEKIEKAVLWTSSLTDEEYLKFLDPEKYIIQIWTDIYDSTIRRLLENDFQVIISNYDALYLDCGVEAWIGEGSNWCSPYKGWKKIYNNSPLNIARHHGVENKTHLILGGEAALWTEQTDSTSVDPRLWPRSAALAERLWAEPETSWRSFRTTDASSSRAIS
;
A
#
# COMPACT_ATOMS: atom_id res chain seq x y z
N MET A 1 -15.24 -18.84 -20.83
CA MET A 1 -15.52 -17.47 -21.31
C MET A 1 -16.54 -17.48 -22.44
N THR A 2 -16.29 -18.19 -23.55
CA THR A 2 -17.21 -18.29 -24.71
C THR A 2 -18.61 -18.80 -24.38
N ASN A 3 -18.74 -19.84 -23.53
CA ASN A 3 -20.05 -20.35 -23.07
C ASN A 3 -20.89 -19.32 -22.29
N ARG A 4 -20.28 -18.23 -21.80
CA ARG A 4 -20.94 -17.12 -21.10
C ARG A 4 -21.09 -15.87 -21.98
N GLY A 5 -20.76 -15.96 -23.26
CA GLY A 5 -20.77 -14.83 -24.19
C GLY A 5 -19.70 -13.77 -23.92
N TRP A 6 -18.65 -14.10 -23.16
CA TRP A 6 -17.53 -13.18 -22.94
C TRP A 6 -16.49 -13.34 -24.05
N SER A 7 -15.97 -12.20 -24.52
CA SER A 7 -14.89 -12.10 -25.49
C SER A 7 -13.58 -12.69 -24.95
N LEU A 8 -12.60 -12.91 -25.83
CA LEU A 8 -11.25 -13.36 -25.49
C LEU A 8 -10.23 -12.20 -25.59
N ASP A 9 -10.72 -10.98 -25.38
CA ASP A 9 -9.94 -9.75 -25.26
C ASP A 9 -9.85 -9.32 -23.79
N ASP A 10 -9.15 -8.22 -23.54
CA ASP A 10 -8.90 -7.70 -22.18
C ASP A 10 -10.20 -7.49 -21.39
N ASN A 11 -11.24 -6.92 -22.02
CA ASN A 11 -12.55 -6.74 -21.39
C ASN A 11 -13.20 -8.08 -21.00
N GLY A 12 -13.06 -9.09 -21.85
CA GLY A 12 -13.49 -10.46 -21.54
C GLY A 12 -12.79 -11.03 -20.30
N PHE A 13 -11.48 -10.84 -20.19
CA PHE A 13 -10.69 -11.28 -19.02
C PHE A 13 -11.02 -10.47 -17.76
N MET A 14 -11.31 -9.18 -17.88
CA MET A 14 -11.76 -8.35 -16.75
C MET A 14 -13.10 -8.84 -16.19
N LYS A 15 -14.05 -9.21 -17.05
CA LYS A 15 -15.31 -9.85 -16.61
C LYS A 15 -15.07 -11.16 -15.88
N LEU A 16 -14.10 -11.95 -16.34
CA LEU A 16 -13.72 -13.21 -15.67
C LEU A 16 -13.11 -12.94 -14.29
N TRP A 17 -12.24 -11.95 -14.16
CA TRP A 17 -11.65 -11.57 -12.87
C TRP A 17 -12.72 -11.06 -11.92
N MET A 18 -13.59 -10.14 -12.33
CA MET A 18 -14.69 -9.66 -11.51
C MET A 18 -15.61 -10.80 -11.03
N TYR A 19 -15.92 -11.74 -11.92
CA TYR A 19 -16.73 -12.91 -11.56
C TYR A 19 -16.04 -13.79 -10.52
N PHE A 20 -14.73 -14.01 -10.65
CA PHE A 20 -13.95 -14.71 -9.64
C PHE A 20 -13.97 -13.95 -8.30
N GLN A 21 -13.79 -12.63 -8.35
CA GLN A 21 -13.71 -11.78 -7.16
C GLN A 21 -15.02 -11.81 -6.35
N GLU A 22 -16.17 -11.71 -7.00
CA GLU A 22 -17.47 -11.79 -6.32
C GLU A 22 -17.67 -13.17 -5.67
N LEU A 23 -17.38 -14.26 -6.40
CA LEU A 23 -17.47 -15.60 -5.84
C LEU A 23 -16.52 -15.82 -4.65
N ALA A 24 -15.29 -15.30 -4.74
CA ALA A 24 -14.33 -15.40 -3.66
C ALA A 24 -14.83 -14.67 -2.40
N PHE A 25 -15.39 -13.47 -2.57
CA PHE A 25 -15.98 -12.69 -1.48
C PHE A 25 -17.20 -13.40 -0.86
N GLU A 26 -18.10 -13.94 -1.69
CA GLU A 26 -19.23 -14.75 -1.22
C GLU A 26 -18.77 -15.97 -0.42
N LYS A 27 -17.71 -16.65 -0.87
CA LYS A 27 -17.16 -17.81 -0.16
C LYS A 27 -16.53 -17.44 1.18
N LEU A 28 -15.78 -16.34 1.24
CA LEU A 28 -15.24 -15.84 2.51
C LEU A 28 -16.38 -15.53 3.51
N ASN A 29 -17.52 -15.03 3.03
CA ASN A 29 -18.68 -14.73 3.87
C ASN A 29 -19.65 -15.91 4.09
N SER A 30 -19.32 -17.10 3.59
CA SER A 30 -20.15 -18.30 3.78
C SER A 30 -19.76 -19.12 5.03
N GLY A 31 -18.67 -18.74 5.71
CA GLY A 31 -18.24 -19.33 6.98
C GLY A 31 -18.96 -18.74 8.20
N ASP A 32 -18.59 -19.23 9.38
CA ASP A 32 -19.15 -18.76 10.66
C ASP A 32 -18.71 -17.32 11.00
N GLU A 33 -17.50 -16.94 10.56
CA GLU A 33 -16.98 -15.59 10.66
C GLU A 33 -17.27 -14.83 9.35
N LYS A 34 -18.02 -13.74 9.46
CA LYS A 34 -18.27 -12.83 8.33
C LYS A 34 -17.20 -11.75 8.30
N ILE A 35 -16.72 -11.46 7.09
CA ILE A 35 -15.82 -10.34 6.86
C ILE A 35 -16.63 -9.14 6.36
N GLU A 36 -16.41 -7.98 6.97
CA GLU A 36 -17.09 -6.75 6.55
C GLU A 36 -16.51 -6.23 5.24
N LYS A 37 -15.17 -6.20 5.13
CA LYS A 37 -14.44 -5.75 3.94
C LYS A 37 -13.27 -6.67 3.61
N ALA A 38 -12.92 -6.74 2.33
CA ALA A 38 -11.72 -7.39 1.83
C ALA A 38 -10.70 -6.35 1.32
N VAL A 39 -9.41 -6.63 1.42
CA VAL A 39 -8.35 -5.76 0.90
C VAL A 39 -7.93 -6.24 -0.49
N LEU A 40 -7.87 -5.32 -1.46
CA LEU A 40 -7.35 -5.56 -2.80
C LEU A 40 -6.18 -4.61 -3.10
N TRP A 41 -5.17 -5.09 -3.81
CA TRP A 41 -4.11 -4.22 -4.32
C TRP A 41 -4.58 -3.37 -5.50
N THR A 42 -4.02 -2.17 -5.64
CA THR A 42 -4.13 -1.42 -6.90
C THR A 42 -3.66 -2.28 -8.08
N SER A 43 -4.52 -2.40 -9.09
CA SER A 43 -4.34 -3.23 -10.28
C SER A 43 -5.27 -2.76 -11.39
N SER A 44 -5.26 -3.43 -12.54
CA SER A 44 -6.21 -3.14 -13.63
C SER A 44 -7.68 -3.26 -13.21
N LEU A 45 -8.00 -4.03 -12.17
CA LEU A 45 -9.36 -4.11 -11.62
C LEU A 45 -9.80 -2.80 -10.94
N THR A 46 -8.84 -1.99 -10.48
CA THR A 46 -9.06 -0.70 -9.81
C THR A 46 -8.84 0.50 -10.75
N ASP A 47 -8.66 0.24 -12.05
CA ASP A 47 -8.58 1.29 -13.06
C ASP A 47 -9.95 1.94 -13.26
N GLU A 48 -9.95 3.19 -13.75
CA GLU A 48 -11.15 4.02 -13.88
C GLU A 48 -12.30 3.33 -14.64
N GLU A 49 -11.99 2.58 -15.69
CA GLU A 49 -12.98 1.86 -16.50
C GLU A 49 -13.76 0.81 -15.70
N TYR A 50 -13.10 0.16 -14.73
CA TYR A 50 -13.61 -0.98 -13.98
C TYR A 50 -14.01 -0.64 -12.55
N LEU A 51 -13.55 0.50 -12.02
CA LEU A 51 -13.78 0.91 -10.63
C LEU A 51 -15.27 0.96 -10.26
N LYS A 52 -16.14 1.34 -11.20
CA LYS A 52 -17.61 1.37 -11.04
C LYS A 52 -18.23 0.01 -10.70
N PHE A 53 -17.51 -1.08 -10.88
CA PHE A 53 -17.98 -2.42 -10.57
C PHE A 53 -17.49 -2.95 -9.23
N LEU A 54 -16.62 -2.20 -8.54
CA LEU A 54 -16.20 -2.48 -7.19
C LEU A 54 -17.06 -1.66 -6.22
N ASP A 55 -17.47 -2.30 -5.13
CA ASP A 55 -18.25 -1.66 -4.07
C ASP A 55 -17.30 -1.14 -2.97
N PRO A 56 -17.22 0.18 -2.72
CA PRO A 56 -16.36 0.74 -1.67
C PRO A 56 -16.78 0.30 -0.25
N GLU A 57 -18.00 -0.23 -0.08
CA GLU A 57 -18.43 -0.84 1.19
C GLU A 57 -17.93 -2.27 1.36
N LYS A 58 -17.52 -2.96 0.29
CA LYS A 58 -16.95 -4.30 0.35
C LYS A 58 -15.43 -4.32 0.30
N TYR A 59 -14.80 -3.29 -0.27
CA TYR A 59 -13.37 -3.33 -0.60
C TYR A 59 -12.59 -2.12 -0.05
N ILE A 60 -11.47 -2.44 0.58
CA ILE A 60 -10.40 -1.49 0.91
C ILE A 60 -9.29 -1.67 -0.13
N ILE A 61 -8.71 -0.58 -0.63
CA ILE A 61 -7.69 -0.65 -1.67
C ILE A 61 -6.30 -0.34 -1.08
N GLN A 62 -5.39 -1.31 -1.13
CA GLN A 62 -3.99 -1.14 -0.76
C GLN A 62 -3.20 -0.63 -1.97
N ILE A 63 -2.66 0.57 -1.83
CA ILE A 63 -2.02 1.31 -2.92
C ILE A 63 -0.52 1.07 -2.89
N TRP A 64 0.01 0.50 -3.96
CA TRP A 64 1.46 0.36 -4.12
C TRP A 64 2.08 1.28 -5.15
N THR A 65 1.30 2.06 -5.92
CA THR A 65 1.79 3.04 -6.90
C THR A 65 2.66 4.12 -6.24
N ASP A 66 3.38 4.92 -7.03
CA ASP A 66 4.12 6.05 -6.46
C ASP A 66 3.17 7.14 -5.91
N ILE A 67 3.70 8.01 -5.05
CA ILE A 67 2.91 9.05 -4.35
C ILE A 67 2.24 10.08 -5.28
N TYR A 68 2.67 10.20 -6.53
CA TYR A 68 2.15 11.17 -7.50
C TYR A 68 1.13 10.54 -8.46
N ASP A 69 0.88 9.23 -8.36
CA ASP A 69 -0.07 8.52 -9.21
C ASP A 69 -1.52 8.99 -8.97
N SER A 70 -2.22 9.35 -10.05
CA SER A 70 -3.60 9.85 -9.99
C SER A 70 -4.61 8.81 -9.50
N THR A 71 -4.23 7.53 -9.45
CA THR A 71 -5.02 6.45 -8.86
C THR A 71 -5.37 6.73 -7.40
N ILE A 72 -4.47 7.35 -6.63
CA ILE A 72 -4.73 7.73 -5.24
C ILE A 72 -5.93 8.68 -5.16
N ARG A 73 -5.89 9.76 -5.95
CA ARG A 73 -6.99 10.73 -6.06
C ARG A 73 -8.27 10.04 -6.50
N ARG A 74 -8.21 9.24 -7.57
CA ARG A 74 -9.37 8.55 -8.15
C ARG A 74 -10.07 7.66 -7.13
N LEU A 75 -9.32 6.87 -6.36
CA LEU A 75 -9.89 5.98 -5.34
C LEU A 75 -10.58 6.77 -4.22
N LEU A 76 -9.94 7.84 -3.72
CA LEU A 76 -10.48 8.69 -2.66
C LEU A 76 -11.71 9.50 -3.11
N GLU A 77 -11.74 9.96 -4.36
CA GLU A 77 -12.89 10.65 -4.95
C GLU A 77 -14.07 9.70 -5.18
N ASN A 78 -13.83 8.41 -5.37
CA ASN A 78 -14.84 7.35 -5.49
C ASN A 78 -15.12 6.64 -4.14
N ASP A 79 -14.83 7.29 -3.02
CA ASP A 79 -15.17 6.88 -1.65
C ASP A 79 -14.56 5.54 -1.18
N PHE A 80 -13.51 5.05 -1.84
CA PHE A 80 -12.76 3.89 -1.35
C PHE A 80 -11.91 4.24 -0.14
N GLN A 81 -11.95 3.38 0.86
CA GLN A 81 -10.96 3.38 1.93
C GLN A 81 -9.63 2.83 1.39
N VAL A 82 -8.51 3.42 1.78
CA VAL A 82 -7.19 3.08 1.23
C VAL A 82 -6.14 2.82 2.31
N ILE A 83 -5.21 1.93 2.01
CA ILE A 83 -3.99 1.67 2.79
C ILE A 83 -2.79 2.07 1.91
N ILE A 84 -1.91 2.94 2.41
CA ILE A 84 -0.77 3.43 1.64
C ILE A 84 0.43 2.49 1.81
N SER A 85 0.90 1.93 0.70
CA SER A 85 2.07 1.05 0.60
C SER A 85 2.94 1.42 -0.61
N ASN A 86 3.02 2.71 -0.94
CA ASN A 86 3.68 3.22 -2.14
C ASN A 86 5.14 2.71 -2.28
N TYR A 87 5.45 2.08 -3.41
CA TYR A 87 6.71 1.38 -3.62
C TYR A 87 7.94 2.29 -3.52
N ASP A 88 7.77 3.58 -3.79
CA ASP A 88 8.87 4.52 -3.77
C ASP A 88 9.34 4.83 -2.33
N ALA A 89 8.55 4.56 -1.29
CA ALA A 89 8.95 4.73 0.11
C ALA A 89 8.82 3.47 0.98
N LEU A 90 7.76 2.67 0.81
CA LEU A 90 7.33 1.65 1.79
C LEU A 90 7.66 0.20 1.41
N TYR A 91 8.33 -0.03 0.28
CA TYR A 91 8.85 -1.36 -0.08
C TYR A 91 10.23 -1.59 0.54
N LEU A 92 10.31 -2.52 1.48
CA LEU A 92 11.49 -2.78 2.29
C LEU A 92 12.50 -3.71 1.61
N ASP A 93 12.08 -4.45 0.59
CA ASP A 93 12.90 -5.35 -0.23
C ASP A 93 13.77 -4.61 -1.27
N CYS A 94 13.47 -3.34 -1.58
CA CYS A 94 14.22 -2.56 -2.58
C CYS A 94 15.69 -2.32 -2.22
N GLY A 95 16.53 -2.18 -3.25
CA GLY A 95 17.93 -1.76 -3.11
C GLY A 95 18.91 -2.91 -2.88
N VAL A 96 18.54 -4.12 -3.29
CA VAL A 96 19.43 -5.28 -3.36
C VAL A 96 19.75 -5.60 -4.82
N GLU A 97 20.65 -6.56 -5.04
CA GLU A 97 20.96 -7.06 -6.38
C GLU A 97 19.71 -7.67 -7.05
N ALA A 98 19.72 -7.68 -8.37
CA ALA A 98 18.64 -8.27 -9.14
C ALA A 98 18.59 -9.79 -8.88
N TRP A 99 17.41 -10.31 -8.57
CA TRP A 99 17.20 -11.76 -8.44
C TRP A 99 17.31 -12.49 -9.79
N ILE A 100 16.97 -11.81 -10.89
CA ILE A 100 17.08 -12.30 -12.26
C ILE A 100 17.88 -11.27 -13.07
N GLY A 101 18.98 -11.69 -13.69
CA GLY A 101 19.83 -10.82 -14.52
C GLY A 101 20.94 -10.11 -13.72
N GLU A 102 21.44 -9.00 -14.27
CA GLU A 102 22.50 -8.18 -13.67
C GLU A 102 21.93 -6.85 -13.18
N GLY A 103 22.58 -6.23 -12.18
CA GLY A 103 22.19 -4.92 -11.64
C GLY A 103 21.44 -5.01 -10.31
N SER A 104 20.57 -4.03 -10.03
CA SER A 104 19.77 -3.97 -8.80
C SER A 104 18.31 -4.37 -9.06
N ASN A 105 17.59 -4.77 -8.02
CA ASN A 105 16.17 -5.10 -8.14
C ASN A 105 15.32 -3.90 -8.59
N TRP A 106 14.14 -4.20 -9.15
CA TRP A 106 13.33 -3.27 -9.93
C TRP A 106 12.94 -1.97 -9.20
N CYS A 107 12.74 -2.02 -7.88
CA CYS A 107 12.31 -0.88 -7.09
C CYS A 107 13.47 -0.14 -6.39
N SER A 108 14.72 -0.43 -6.77
CA SER A 108 15.90 0.29 -6.29
C SER A 108 15.79 1.81 -6.50
N PRO A 109 16.41 2.65 -5.64
CA PRO A 109 17.38 2.33 -4.59
C PRO A 109 16.73 1.88 -3.26
N TYR A 110 17.57 1.48 -2.29
CA TYR A 110 17.16 1.15 -0.93
C TYR A 110 16.39 2.28 -0.25
N LYS A 111 15.27 1.96 0.40
CA LYS A 111 14.43 2.94 1.09
C LYS A 111 14.94 3.14 2.52
N GLY A 112 15.74 4.19 2.72
CA GLY A 112 16.22 4.55 4.05
C GLY A 112 15.10 5.05 4.97
N TRP A 113 15.27 4.89 6.29
CA TRP A 113 14.27 5.27 7.30
C TRP A 113 13.80 6.73 7.18
N LYS A 114 14.67 7.65 6.74
CA LYS A 114 14.32 9.07 6.52
C LYS A 114 13.27 9.25 5.42
N LYS A 115 13.34 8.42 4.37
CA LYS A 115 12.37 8.45 3.27
C LYS A 115 11.01 7.96 3.77
N ILE A 116 11.01 6.84 4.50
CA ILE A 116 9.81 6.28 5.15
C ILE A 116 9.19 7.29 6.12
N TYR A 117 9.98 7.88 7.02
CA TYR A 117 9.50 8.86 7.99
C TYR A 117 8.85 10.09 7.33
N ASN A 118 9.36 10.52 6.18
CA ASN A 118 8.81 11.66 5.44
C ASN A 118 7.59 11.30 4.57
N ASN A 119 7.24 10.03 4.44
CA ASN A 119 6.11 9.56 3.64
C ASN A 119 4.80 9.80 4.40
N SER A 120 4.28 11.03 4.30
CA SER A 120 3.10 11.48 5.04
C SER A 120 1.82 11.27 4.24
N PRO A 121 0.87 10.45 4.73
CA PRO A 121 -0.47 10.33 4.15
C PRO A 121 -1.20 11.67 3.99
N LEU A 122 -1.05 12.59 4.94
CA LEU A 122 -1.65 13.93 4.84
C LEU A 122 -1.03 14.76 3.71
N ASN A 123 0.29 14.70 3.54
CA ASN A 123 0.94 15.41 2.43
C ASN A 123 0.60 14.77 1.08
N ILE A 124 0.42 13.45 1.01
CA ILE A 124 -0.07 12.76 -0.18
C ILE A 124 -1.48 13.28 -0.52
N ALA A 125 -2.41 13.32 0.45
CA ALA A 125 -3.75 13.86 0.22
C ALA A 125 -3.75 15.33 -0.25
N ARG A 126 -2.90 16.17 0.37
CA ARG A 126 -2.71 17.58 -0.04
C ARG A 126 -2.17 17.70 -1.46
N HIS A 127 -1.20 16.87 -1.83
CA HIS A 127 -0.63 16.89 -3.17
C HIS A 127 -1.70 16.60 -4.24
N HIS A 128 -2.60 15.67 -3.95
CA HIS A 128 -3.70 15.27 -4.84
C HIS A 128 -4.92 16.21 -4.79
N GLY A 129 -4.95 17.18 -3.88
CA GLY A 129 -6.09 18.09 -3.69
C GLY A 129 -7.35 17.41 -3.13
N VAL A 130 -7.16 16.38 -2.29
CA VAL A 130 -8.22 15.55 -1.69
C VAL A 130 -8.16 15.58 -0.16
N GLU A 131 -7.79 16.72 0.41
CA GLU A 131 -7.66 16.91 1.86
C GLU A 131 -8.95 16.58 2.63
N ASN A 132 -10.11 16.85 2.02
CA ASN A 132 -11.42 16.52 2.57
C ASN A 132 -11.72 15.01 2.62
N LYS A 133 -10.95 14.19 1.90
CA LYS A 133 -11.06 12.72 1.86
C LYS A 133 -10.02 12.00 2.74
N THR A 134 -9.24 12.73 3.53
CA THR A 134 -8.21 12.14 4.43
C THR A 134 -8.75 11.08 5.39
N HIS A 135 -10.01 11.16 5.80
CA HIS A 135 -10.69 10.17 6.64
C HIS A 135 -10.85 8.79 5.99
N LEU A 136 -10.69 8.68 4.67
CA LEU A 136 -10.70 7.41 3.93
C LEU A 136 -9.32 6.75 3.90
N ILE A 137 -8.25 7.46 4.26
CA ILE A 137 -6.91 6.88 4.38
C ILE A 137 -6.79 6.22 5.75
N LEU A 138 -6.78 4.89 5.78
CA LEU A 138 -6.77 4.11 7.03
C LEU A 138 -5.40 4.08 7.70
N GLY A 139 -4.34 4.37 6.94
CA GLY A 139 -2.96 4.34 7.40
C GLY A 139 -2.03 3.90 6.28
N GLY A 140 -0.97 3.19 6.66
CA GLY A 140 -0.03 2.62 5.69
C GLY A 140 0.59 1.33 6.19
N GLU A 141 1.19 0.59 5.26
CA GLU A 141 1.82 -0.69 5.53
C GLU A 141 3.17 -0.76 4.79
N ALA A 142 4.23 -1.10 5.52
CA ALA A 142 5.52 -1.39 4.93
C ALA A 142 5.51 -2.82 4.39
N ALA A 143 5.69 -2.97 3.08
CA ALA A 143 5.72 -4.27 2.42
C ALA A 143 7.14 -4.82 2.41
N LEU A 144 7.29 -6.08 2.82
CA LEU A 144 8.53 -6.83 2.67
C LEU A 144 8.26 -8.04 1.79
N TRP A 145 8.48 -7.88 0.49
CA TRP A 145 8.44 -8.99 -0.45
C TRP A 145 9.66 -9.91 -0.23
N THR A 146 9.45 -11.21 -0.37
CA THR A 146 10.36 -12.24 0.14
C THR A 146 11.11 -13.00 -0.95
N GLU A 147 11.22 -12.46 -2.16
CA GLU A 147 12.03 -13.08 -3.23
C GLU A 147 13.49 -13.24 -2.82
N GLN A 148 14.00 -12.31 -2.01
CA GLN A 148 15.38 -12.27 -1.50
C GLN A 148 15.44 -12.08 0.02
N THR A 149 14.40 -12.48 0.74
CA THR A 149 14.33 -12.38 2.20
C THR A 149 13.85 -13.69 2.81
N ASP A 150 14.49 -14.10 3.89
CA ASP A 150 14.20 -15.31 4.64
C ASP A 150 14.28 -15.06 6.15
N SER A 151 14.19 -16.12 6.96
CA SER A 151 14.28 -16.03 8.43
C SER A 151 15.58 -15.43 8.94
N THR A 152 16.67 -15.46 8.17
CA THR A 152 17.97 -14.93 8.58
C THR A 152 18.13 -13.45 8.30
N SER A 153 17.30 -12.92 7.40
CA SER A 153 17.41 -11.55 6.87
C SER A 153 16.19 -10.68 7.14
N VAL A 154 15.09 -11.24 7.67
CA VAL A 154 13.84 -10.50 7.95
C VAL A 154 14.03 -9.35 8.95
N ASP A 155 14.73 -9.58 10.06
CA ASP A 155 14.91 -8.58 11.12
C ASP A 155 15.63 -7.31 10.64
N PRO A 156 16.81 -7.38 10.00
CA PRO A 156 17.50 -6.19 9.50
C PRO A 156 16.78 -5.54 8.30
N ARG A 157 15.85 -6.23 7.65
CA ARG A 157 14.99 -5.64 6.62
C ARG A 157 13.89 -4.80 7.25
N LEU A 158 13.24 -5.29 8.30
CA LEU A 158 12.16 -4.57 8.99
C LEU A 158 12.70 -3.41 9.83
N TRP A 159 13.69 -3.66 10.67
CA TRP A 159 14.12 -2.71 11.68
C TRP A 159 15.40 -1.97 11.28
N PRO A 160 15.55 -0.67 11.60
CA PRO A 160 14.60 0.22 12.31
C PRO A 160 13.60 0.93 11.37
N ARG A 161 13.52 0.55 10.11
CA ARG A 161 12.71 1.24 9.09
C ARG A 161 11.22 1.24 9.41
N SER A 162 10.69 0.12 9.89
CA SER A 162 9.29 0.00 10.32
C SER A 162 8.98 0.88 11.54
N ALA A 163 9.95 1.18 12.41
CA ALA A 163 9.75 2.11 13.52
C ALA A 163 9.52 3.55 13.02
N ALA A 164 10.19 3.95 11.93
CA ALA A 164 9.96 5.24 11.30
C ALA A 164 8.55 5.35 10.69
N LEU A 165 8.04 4.25 10.12
CA LEU A 165 6.64 4.19 9.67
C LEU A 165 5.68 4.26 10.86
N ALA A 166 5.96 3.52 11.94
CA ALA A 166 5.12 3.51 13.13
C ALA A 166 4.96 4.92 13.72
N GLU A 167 6.05 5.68 13.90
CA GLU A 167 5.93 7.06 14.40
C GLU A 167 5.18 7.97 13.42
N ARG A 168 5.43 7.83 12.11
CA ARG A 168 4.68 8.57 11.09
C ARG A 168 3.18 8.34 11.23
N LEU A 169 2.74 7.08 11.25
CA LEU A 169 1.31 6.75 11.32
C LEU A 169 0.68 7.07 12.69
N TRP A 170 1.46 7.01 13.77
CA TRP A 170 0.97 7.28 15.13
C TRP A 170 0.76 8.76 15.41
N ALA A 171 1.76 9.60 15.10
CA ALA A 171 1.77 11.00 15.49
C ALA A 171 1.51 11.97 14.32
N GLU A 172 1.66 11.49 13.08
CA GLU A 172 1.58 12.26 11.84
C GLU A 172 2.24 13.65 11.95
N PRO A 173 3.52 13.73 12.36
CA PRO A 173 4.14 15.00 12.71
C PRO A 173 4.30 15.90 11.49
N GLU A 174 3.99 17.19 11.62
CA GLU A 174 4.25 18.19 10.58
C GLU A 174 5.76 18.35 10.29
N THR A 175 6.59 18.00 11.26
CA THR A 175 8.04 18.11 11.17
C THR A 175 8.66 16.95 10.39
N SER A 176 9.72 17.25 9.64
CA SER A 176 10.50 16.24 8.92
C SER A 176 11.36 15.37 9.84
N TRP A 177 11.96 14.32 9.28
CA TRP A 177 12.91 13.41 9.97
C TRP A 177 14.04 14.10 10.74
N ARG A 178 14.36 15.36 10.43
CA ARG A 178 15.41 16.12 11.15
C ARG A 178 15.05 16.36 12.62
N SER A 179 13.77 16.53 12.92
CA SER A 179 13.26 16.71 14.29
C SER A 179 13.24 15.41 15.10
N PHE A 180 13.09 14.27 14.43
CA PHE A 180 13.12 12.94 15.05
C PHE A 180 14.46 12.63 15.74
N ARG A 181 15.57 13.16 15.23
CA ARG A 181 16.88 12.96 15.86
C ARG A 181 16.98 13.51 17.28
N THR A 182 16.17 14.51 17.62
CA THR A 182 16.22 15.15 18.94
C THR A 182 15.38 14.44 19.99
N THR A 183 14.37 13.66 19.59
CA THR A 183 13.52 12.89 20.51
C THR A 183 14.18 11.57 20.93
N ASP A 184 14.88 10.88 20.03
CA ASP A 184 15.58 9.63 20.37
C ASP A 184 16.87 9.87 21.20
N ALA A 185 17.48 11.05 21.04
CA ALA A 185 18.61 11.48 21.86
C ALA A 185 18.21 11.94 23.28
N SER A 186 16.93 12.27 23.51
CA SER A 186 16.41 12.67 24.83
C SER A 186 15.76 11.52 25.59
N SER A 187 15.17 10.53 24.90
CA SER A 187 14.69 9.28 25.51
C SER A 187 15.82 8.40 26.06
N SER A 188 17.00 8.44 25.43
CA SER A 188 18.21 7.74 25.89
C SER A 188 18.92 8.39 27.10
N ARG A 189 18.43 9.54 27.61
CA ARG A 189 18.90 10.17 28.85
C ARG A 189 17.97 9.97 30.06
N ALA A 190 16.86 9.25 29.89
CA ALA A 190 15.87 9.05 30.97
C ALA A 190 16.06 7.73 31.76
N ILE A 191 17.11 6.97 31.48
CA ILE A 191 17.49 5.78 32.26
C ILE A 191 18.95 5.93 32.70
N SER A 192 19.15 6.71 33.76
CA SER A 192 20.34 6.67 34.62
C SER A 192 19.97 7.12 36.01
#